data_AF-A0A4R8L216-F1
#
_entry.id   AF-A0A4R8L216-F1
#
_cell.length_a   1.000
_cell.length_b   1.000
_cell.length_c   1.000
_cell.angle_alpha   90.00
_cell.angle_beta   90.00
_cell.angle_gamma   90.00
#
_symmetry.space_group_name_H-M   'P 1'
#
loop_
_entity.id
_entity.type
_entity.pdbx_description
1 polymer ?
#
loop_
_entity_poly.entity_id
_entity_poly.type
_entity_poly.pdbx_seq_one_letter_code
_entity_poly.pdbx_strand_id
1 'polypeptide(L)'
;MSILHCQGFLEALAIINGEASDLCASYELQCLPDAPDLATALGLRVEDYALNVIEPARDLPAALWRIEPAPCARTHLESVCQRWFFSSQHMQAAPPGRFRAQLVAAFIDSLDDALGGFSLHAVTMTPPAGFWYAIHWDEIAFELGDERYLLHFSHSD
;
A
#
# COMPACT_ATOMS: atom_id res chain seq x y z
N MET A 1 -14.18 -13.48 0.21
CA MET A 1 -13.03 -13.74 1.11
C MET A 1 -12.88 -12.59 2.13
N SER A 2 -12.00 -12.67 3.15
CA SER A 2 -11.87 -11.63 4.18
C SER A 2 -10.60 -10.77 4.00
N ILE A 3 -10.56 -9.60 4.65
CA ILE A 3 -9.37 -8.74 4.74
C ILE A 3 -8.13 -9.52 5.21
N LEU A 4 -8.31 -10.43 6.17
CA LEU A 4 -7.22 -11.30 6.66
C LEU A 4 -6.63 -12.20 5.58
N HIS A 5 -7.44 -12.66 4.62
CA HIS A 5 -6.93 -13.45 3.51
C HIS A 5 -6.05 -12.60 2.58
N CYS A 6 -6.50 -11.38 2.28
CA CYS A 6 -5.71 -10.43 1.48
C CYS A 6 -4.39 -10.10 2.19
N GLN A 7 -4.44 -9.87 3.50
CA GLN A 7 -3.26 -9.61 4.31
C GLN A 7 -2.26 -10.78 4.27
N GLY A 8 -2.72 -12.03 4.43
CA GLY A 8 -1.84 -13.20 4.32
C GLY A 8 -1.21 -13.37 2.93
N PHE A 9 -1.92 -12.97 1.87
CA PHE A 9 -1.37 -12.94 0.51
C PHE A 9 -0.22 -11.93 0.40
N LEU A 10 -0.43 -10.72 0.93
CA LEU A 10 0.56 -9.64 0.93
C LEU A 10 1.81 -10.01 1.76
N GLU A 11 1.62 -10.59 2.95
CA GLU A 11 2.70 -11.05 3.81
C GLU A 11 3.59 -12.09 3.13
N ALA A 12 2.98 -13.09 2.47
CA ALA A 12 3.74 -14.10 1.74
C ALA A 12 4.59 -13.46 0.62
N LEU A 13 4.05 -12.50 -0.11
CA LEU A 13 4.78 -11.79 -1.16
C LEU A 13 5.87 -10.87 -0.62
N ALA A 14 5.63 -10.18 0.50
CA ALA A 14 6.61 -9.34 1.15
C ALA A 14 7.81 -10.18 1.61
N ILE A 15 7.56 -11.36 2.20
CA ILE A 15 8.62 -12.32 2.58
C ILE A 15 9.44 -12.74 1.35
N ILE A 16 8.78 -13.18 0.27
CA ILE A 16 9.49 -13.62 -0.95
C ILE A 16 10.30 -12.49 -1.58
N ASN A 17 9.77 -11.26 -1.56
CA ASN A 17 10.47 -10.09 -2.11
C ASN A 17 11.60 -9.59 -1.19
N GLY A 18 11.53 -9.83 0.12
CA GLY A 18 12.56 -9.45 1.08
C GLY A 18 13.67 -10.48 1.29
N GLU A 19 13.39 -11.78 1.22
CA GLU A 19 14.30 -12.86 1.66
C GLU A 19 15.66 -12.89 0.94
N ALA A 20 15.74 -12.31 -0.26
CA ALA A 20 16.91 -12.47 -1.10
C ALA A 20 17.46 -11.15 -1.68
N SER A 21 17.16 -10.05 -1.00
CA SER A 21 17.81 -8.75 -1.17
C SER A 21 18.06 -8.11 0.19
N ASP A 22 18.94 -7.12 0.26
CA ASP A 22 19.08 -6.28 1.47
C ASP A 22 17.84 -5.37 1.69
N LEU A 23 16.85 -5.43 0.79
CA LEU A 23 15.62 -4.66 0.87
C LEU A 23 14.65 -5.25 1.90
N CYS A 24 14.15 -4.41 2.79
CA CYS A 24 13.03 -4.75 3.66
C CYS A 24 11.71 -4.37 2.96
N ALA A 25 10.97 -5.36 2.44
CA ALA A 25 9.66 -5.14 1.82
C ALA A 25 8.54 -5.24 2.86
N SER A 26 7.63 -4.26 2.92
CA SER A 26 6.40 -4.33 3.73
C SER A 26 5.16 -4.09 2.88
N TYR A 27 4.26 -5.06 2.82
CA TYR A 27 2.99 -4.99 2.10
C TYR A 27 1.83 -5.20 3.07
N GLU A 28 0.93 -4.24 3.15
CA GLU A 28 -0.08 -4.16 4.20
C GLU A 28 -1.44 -3.75 3.65
N LEU A 29 -2.50 -4.40 4.11
CA LEU A 29 -3.88 -3.95 3.95
C LEU A 29 -4.46 -3.65 5.33
N GLN A 30 -4.57 -2.36 5.66
CA GLN A 30 -4.99 -1.91 6.98
C GLN A 30 -6.31 -1.13 6.92
N CYS A 31 -7.11 -1.24 7.98
CA CYS A 31 -8.23 -0.33 8.20
C CYS A 31 -7.69 1.05 8.56
N LEU A 32 -8.20 2.09 7.93
CA LEU A 32 -7.88 3.47 8.31
C LEU A 32 -8.69 3.87 9.55
N PRO A 33 -8.20 4.84 10.34
CA PRO A 33 -8.95 5.37 11.48
C PRO A 33 -10.29 5.98 11.07
N ASP A 34 -11.28 5.89 11.96
CA ASP A 34 -12.57 6.56 11.79
C ASP A 34 -12.35 8.08 11.63
N ALA A 35 -12.88 8.63 10.53
CA ALA A 35 -12.78 10.04 10.22
C ALA A 35 -13.97 10.51 9.35
N PRO A 36 -14.23 11.83 9.27
CA PRO A 36 -15.30 12.37 8.43
C PRO A 36 -15.09 12.15 6.92
N ASP A 37 -13.83 12.07 6.48
CA ASP A 37 -13.46 11.89 5.08
C ASP A 37 -12.12 11.16 4.94
N LEU A 38 -11.83 10.65 3.73
CA LEU A 38 -10.61 9.93 3.42
C LEU A 38 -9.33 10.75 3.67
N ALA A 39 -9.33 12.04 3.34
CA ALA A 39 -8.15 12.88 3.52
C ALA A 39 -7.79 12.99 5.01
N THR A 40 -8.80 13.15 5.87
CA THR A 40 -8.64 13.19 7.32
C THR A 40 -8.19 11.83 7.86
N ALA A 41 -8.77 10.72 7.38
CA ALA A 41 -8.37 9.37 7.79
C ALA A 41 -6.89 9.07 7.47
N LEU A 42 -6.44 9.46 6.27
CA LEU A 42 -5.05 9.34 5.86
C LEU A 42 -4.13 10.20 6.73
N GLY A 43 -4.52 11.46 7.02
CA GLY A 43 -3.78 12.34 7.91
C GLY A 43 -3.60 11.74 9.31
N LEU A 44 -4.66 11.18 9.89
CA LEU A 44 -4.60 10.51 11.20
C LEU A 44 -3.66 9.30 11.19
N ARG A 45 -3.66 8.50 10.10
CA ARG A 45 -2.71 7.39 9.95
C ARG A 45 -1.26 7.87 9.89
N VAL A 46 -0.98 9.01 9.25
CA VAL A 46 0.37 9.58 9.21
C VAL A 46 0.83 10.00 10.60
N GLU A 47 -0.03 10.69 11.36
CA GLU A 47 0.26 11.07 12.74
C GLU A 47 0.52 9.83 13.61
N ASP A 48 -0.30 8.78 13.48
CA ASP A 48 -0.12 7.54 14.24
C ASP A 48 1.20 6.85 13.91
N TYR A 49 1.53 6.72 12.63
CA TYR A 49 2.80 6.15 12.19
C TYR A 49 4.00 6.98 12.71
N ALA A 50 3.91 8.31 12.63
CA ALA A 50 4.92 9.23 13.12
C ALA A 50 5.17 9.10 14.63
N LEU A 51 4.10 8.93 15.41
CA LEU A 51 4.19 8.81 16.86
C LEU A 51 4.80 7.47 17.30
N ASN A 52 4.46 6.39 16.59
CA ASN A 52 4.67 5.02 17.08
C ASN A 52 5.84 4.27 16.42
N VAL A 53 6.32 4.67 15.24
CA VAL A 53 7.23 3.80 14.46
C VAL A 53 8.68 4.30 14.39
N ILE A 54 8.94 5.59 14.10
CA ILE A 54 10.31 6.11 13.98
C ILE A 54 10.49 7.47 14.67
N GLU A 55 11.56 7.62 15.45
CA GLU A 55 11.87 8.86 16.21
C GLU A 55 11.93 10.12 15.31
N PRO A 56 12.50 10.10 14.08
CA PRO A 56 12.50 11.27 13.20
C PRO A 56 11.14 11.66 12.62
N ALA A 57 10.16 10.75 12.59
CA ALA A 57 8.84 11.08 12.04
C ALA A 57 7.98 11.90 13.03
N ARG A 58 8.31 11.88 14.32
CA ARG A 58 7.64 12.69 15.35
C ARG A 58 7.76 14.20 15.11
N ASP A 59 8.80 14.63 14.41
CA ASP A 59 9.04 16.02 14.03
C ASP A 59 8.33 16.41 12.70
N LEU A 60 7.59 15.47 12.09
CA LEU A 60 6.97 15.63 10.77
C LEU A 60 5.48 15.31 10.81
N PRO A 61 4.68 16.15 11.51
CA PRO A 61 3.23 15.98 11.57
C PRO A 61 2.59 16.03 10.19
N ALA A 62 1.43 15.40 10.03
CA ALA A 62 0.68 15.26 8.78
C ALA A 62 0.42 16.60 8.09
N ALA A 63 0.28 17.69 8.85
CA ALA A 63 0.10 19.04 8.29
C ALA A 63 1.29 19.53 7.44
N LEU A 64 2.48 18.94 7.61
CA LEU A 64 3.65 19.23 6.77
C LEU A 64 3.72 18.33 5.54
N TRP A 65 2.98 17.21 5.55
CA TRP A 65 2.87 16.31 4.42
C TRP A 65 1.82 16.83 3.44
N ARG A 66 2.09 16.64 2.16
CA ARG A 66 1.08 16.80 1.13
C ARG A 66 0.48 15.43 0.84
N ILE A 67 -0.74 15.21 1.29
CA ILE A 67 -1.49 13.96 1.13
C ILE A 67 -2.62 14.20 0.12
N GLU A 68 -2.53 13.56 -1.04
CA GLU A 68 -3.44 13.77 -2.16
C GLU A 68 -4.03 12.44 -2.63
N PRO A 69 -5.23 12.06 -2.12
CA PRO A 69 -6.01 10.99 -2.71
C PRO A 69 -6.65 11.47 -4.01
N ALA A 70 -6.47 10.71 -5.09
CA ALA A 70 -7.09 10.98 -6.38
C ALA A 70 -7.83 9.73 -6.88
N PRO A 71 -9.09 9.83 -7.36
CA PRO A 71 -9.82 8.68 -7.90
C PRO A 71 -9.00 7.96 -8.97
N CYS A 72 -8.92 6.63 -8.89
CA CYS A 72 -8.18 5.83 -9.85
C CYS A 72 -9.02 4.64 -10.35
N ALA A 73 -8.61 4.08 -11.48
CA ALA A 73 -9.27 2.92 -12.07
C ALA A 73 -8.65 1.62 -11.55
N ARG A 74 -9.39 0.52 -11.65
CA ARG A 74 -8.89 -0.84 -11.34
C ARG A 74 -7.60 -1.20 -12.07
N THR A 75 -7.43 -0.73 -13.30
CA THR A 75 -6.20 -0.91 -14.09
C THR A 75 -4.97 -0.26 -13.45
N HIS A 76 -5.15 0.82 -12.68
CA HIS A 76 -4.07 1.43 -11.90
C HIS A 76 -3.67 0.54 -10.73
N LEU A 77 -4.64 0.03 -9.95
CA LEU A 77 -4.40 -0.94 -8.88
C LEU A 77 -3.68 -2.19 -9.39
N GLU A 78 -4.15 -2.77 -10.51
CA GLU A 78 -3.51 -3.92 -11.16
C GLU A 78 -2.05 -3.62 -11.54
N SER A 79 -1.79 -2.43 -12.09
CA SER A 79 -0.45 -1.99 -12.48
C SER A 79 0.48 -1.81 -11.28
N VAL A 80 -0.03 -1.26 -10.17
CA VAL A 80 0.70 -1.12 -8.90
C VAL A 80 1.03 -2.51 -8.34
N CYS A 81 0.05 -3.41 -8.23
CA CYS A 81 0.27 -4.78 -7.76
C CYS A 81 1.31 -5.51 -8.62
N GLN A 82 1.21 -5.41 -9.96
CA GLN A 82 2.17 -6.03 -10.85
C GLN A 82 3.59 -5.48 -10.65
N ARG A 83 3.76 -4.18 -10.43
CA ARG A 83 5.08 -3.60 -10.18
C ARG A 83 5.66 -4.13 -8.86
N TRP A 84 4.87 -4.15 -7.79
CA TRP A 84 5.33 -4.54 -6.46
C TRP A 84 5.52 -6.04 -6.30
N PHE A 85 4.64 -6.87 -6.84
CA PHE A 85 4.73 -8.33 -6.72
C PHE A 85 5.97 -8.88 -7.42
N PHE A 86 6.49 -8.16 -8.42
CA PHE A 86 7.67 -8.54 -9.21
C PHE A 86 8.80 -7.51 -9.11
N SER A 87 8.92 -6.82 -7.98
CA SER A 87 9.97 -5.83 -7.73
C SER A 87 11.33 -6.47 -7.46
N SER A 88 11.37 -7.61 -6.76
CA SER A 88 12.63 -8.32 -6.46
C SER A 88 13.18 -9.10 -7.66
N GLN A 89 14.49 -9.30 -7.69
CA GLN A 89 15.15 -10.14 -8.69
C GLN A 89 14.59 -11.57 -8.71
N HIS A 90 14.16 -12.09 -7.56
CA HIS A 90 13.65 -13.44 -7.40
C HIS A 90 12.28 -13.59 -8.05
N MET A 91 11.36 -12.66 -7.77
CA MET A 91 10.07 -12.64 -8.44
C MET A 91 10.19 -12.30 -9.92
N GLN A 92 11.21 -11.53 -10.32
CA GLN A 92 11.54 -11.33 -11.74
C GLN A 92 12.05 -12.59 -12.45
N ALA A 93 12.49 -13.63 -11.74
CA ALA A 93 12.80 -14.93 -12.34
C ALA A 93 11.55 -15.80 -12.59
N ALA A 94 10.40 -15.47 -11.98
CA ALA A 94 9.17 -16.20 -12.18
C ALA A 94 8.72 -16.13 -13.66
N PRO A 95 8.14 -17.22 -14.23
CA PRO A 95 7.79 -17.28 -15.65
C PRO A 95 6.94 -16.07 -16.09
N PRO A 96 7.37 -15.29 -17.09
CA PRO A 96 6.59 -14.14 -17.55
C PRO A 96 5.30 -14.61 -18.24
N GLY A 97 4.37 -13.67 -18.44
CA GLY A 97 3.08 -13.94 -19.07
C GLY A 97 2.08 -14.56 -18.10
N ARG A 98 1.62 -15.79 -18.39
CA ARG A 98 0.44 -16.37 -17.71
C ARG A 98 0.61 -16.49 -16.20
N PHE A 99 1.76 -16.93 -15.71
CA PHE A 99 1.96 -17.11 -14.27
C PHE A 99 1.82 -15.77 -13.53
N ARG A 100 2.54 -14.74 -13.98
CA ARG A 100 2.48 -13.41 -13.35
C ARG A 100 1.09 -12.79 -13.41
N ALA A 101 0.44 -12.89 -14.56
CA ALA A 101 -0.92 -12.40 -14.74
C ALA A 101 -1.91 -13.09 -13.79
N GLN A 102 -1.77 -14.41 -13.60
CA GLN A 102 -2.64 -15.17 -12.70
C GLN A 102 -2.39 -14.86 -11.23
N LEU A 103 -1.14 -14.60 -10.83
CA LEU A 103 -0.83 -14.21 -9.45
C LEU A 103 -1.47 -12.86 -9.10
N VAL A 104 -1.34 -11.87 -9.98
CA VAL A 104 -1.99 -10.56 -9.80
C VAL A 104 -3.52 -10.72 -9.83
N ALA A 105 -4.06 -11.45 -10.81
CA ALA A 105 -5.50 -11.68 -10.91
C ALA A 105 -6.08 -12.33 -9.65
N ALA A 106 -5.42 -13.36 -9.10
CA ALA A 106 -5.87 -14.02 -7.88
C ALA A 106 -5.92 -13.08 -6.67
N PHE A 107 -4.95 -12.17 -6.54
CA PHE A 107 -4.97 -11.16 -5.49
C PHE A 107 -6.08 -10.13 -5.71
N ILE A 108 -6.25 -9.65 -6.95
CA ILE A 108 -7.31 -8.69 -7.28
C ILE A 108 -8.69 -9.31 -7.05
N ASP A 109 -8.90 -10.57 -7.44
CA ASP A 109 -10.15 -11.29 -7.17
C ASP A 109 -10.39 -11.40 -5.66
N SER A 110 -9.34 -11.62 -4.87
CA SER A 110 -9.43 -11.65 -3.41
C SER A 110 -9.81 -10.29 -2.81
N LEU A 111 -9.26 -9.21 -3.36
CA LEU A 111 -9.61 -7.84 -2.97
C LEU A 111 -11.04 -7.51 -3.36
N ASP A 112 -11.48 -7.83 -4.57
CA ASP A 112 -12.87 -7.60 -5.02
C ASP A 112 -13.87 -8.37 -4.15
N ASP A 113 -13.50 -9.57 -3.72
CA ASP A 113 -14.28 -10.39 -2.79
C ASP A 113 -14.43 -9.77 -1.39
N ALA A 114 -13.47 -8.96 -0.96
CA ALA A 114 -13.41 -8.38 0.38
C ALA A 114 -13.88 -6.92 0.43
N LEU A 115 -13.56 -6.16 -0.63
CA LEU A 115 -13.72 -4.71 -0.76
C LEU A 115 -14.50 -4.35 -2.04
N GLY A 116 -15.25 -5.30 -2.59
CA GLY A 116 -16.12 -5.07 -3.74
C GLY A 116 -17.13 -3.95 -3.46
N GLY A 117 -17.16 -2.95 -4.35
CA GLY A 117 -18.03 -1.78 -4.22
C GLY A 117 -17.39 -0.55 -3.57
N PHE A 118 -16.16 -0.66 -3.04
CA PHE A 118 -15.40 0.49 -2.57
C PHE A 118 -14.91 1.34 -3.74
N SER A 119 -14.82 2.65 -3.53
CA SER A 119 -14.16 3.57 -4.45
C SER A 119 -12.65 3.50 -4.28
N LEU A 120 -11.91 3.56 -5.39
CA LEU A 120 -10.44 3.46 -5.41
C LEU A 120 -9.80 4.84 -5.55
N HIS A 121 -8.79 5.10 -4.71
CA HIS A 121 -8.04 6.34 -4.73
C HIS A 121 -6.54 6.04 -4.72
N ALA A 122 -5.80 6.50 -5.73
CA ALA A 122 -4.35 6.55 -5.65
C ALA A 122 -3.94 7.62 -4.66
N VAL A 123 -3.09 7.28 -3.69
CA VAL A 123 -2.67 8.21 -2.64
C VAL A 123 -1.23 8.64 -2.91
N THR A 124 -1.06 9.94 -3.19
CA THR A 124 0.27 10.54 -3.23
C THR A 124 0.57 11.15 -1.88
N MET A 125 1.61 10.67 -1.22
CA MET A 125 2.16 11.32 -0.02
C MET A 125 3.50 11.92 -0.36
N THR A 126 3.62 13.24 -0.25
CA THR A 126 4.90 13.94 -0.45
C THR A 126 5.39 14.47 0.89
N PRO A 127 6.62 14.11 1.32
CA PRO A 127 7.20 14.65 2.54
C PRO A 127 7.50 16.15 2.42
N PRO A 128 7.75 16.83 3.56
CA PRO A 128 8.12 18.24 3.55
C PRO A 128 9.43 18.48 2.80
N ALA A 129 9.56 19.65 2.18
CA ALA A 129 10.77 20.02 1.45
C ALA A 129 12.00 19.99 2.38
N GLY A 130 13.09 19.36 1.92
CA GLY A 130 14.34 19.24 2.69
C GLY A 130 14.46 17.96 3.51
N PHE A 131 13.45 17.09 3.54
CA PHE A 131 13.53 15.77 4.16
C PHE A 131 13.80 14.68 3.11
N TRP A 132 14.79 13.84 3.39
CA TRP A 132 15.14 12.68 2.57
C TRP A 132 14.65 11.39 3.22
N TYR A 133 14.04 10.52 2.43
CA TYR A 133 13.64 9.17 2.85
C TYR A 133 14.25 8.16 1.88
N ALA A 134 14.94 7.16 2.41
CA ALA A 134 15.44 6.01 1.64
C ALA A 134 14.38 4.89 1.60
N ILE A 135 13.13 5.26 1.34
CA ILE A 135 11.99 4.35 1.27
C ILE A 135 11.23 4.66 0.00
N HIS A 136 10.93 3.62 -0.77
CA HIS A 136 9.98 3.69 -1.86
C HIS A 136 8.64 3.14 -1.39
N TRP A 137 7.54 3.77 -1.79
CA TRP A 137 6.21 3.27 -1.49
C TRP A 137 5.18 3.63 -2.57
N ASP A 138 4.09 2.87 -2.59
CA ASP A 138 2.85 3.22 -3.28
C ASP A 138 1.65 2.87 -2.40
N GLU A 139 0.59 3.66 -2.52
CA GLU A 139 -0.59 3.52 -1.69
C GLU A 139 -1.87 3.65 -2.50
N ILE A 140 -2.80 2.73 -2.24
CA ILE A 140 -4.17 2.76 -2.78
C ILE A 140 -5.14 2.74 -1.60
N ALA A 141 -6.00 3.74 -1.51
CA ALA A 141 -7.08 3.79 -0.55
C ALA A 141 -8.39 3.28 -1.15
N PHE A 142 -9.19 2.64 -0.30
CA PHE A 142 -10.53 2.14 -0.57
C PHE A 142 -11.50 2.88 0.35
N GLU A 143 -12.58 3.44 -0.19
CA GLU A 143 -13.61 4.15 0.60
C GLU A 143 -15.03 3.67 0.26
N LEU A 144 -15.82 3.33 1.28
CA LEU A 144 -17.25 3.06 1.18
C LEU A 144 -17.98 3.63 2.40
N GLY A 145 -18.57 4.82 2.23
CA GLY A 145 -19.19 5.52 3.36
C GLY A 145 -18.15 5.89 4.42
N ASP A 146 -18.33 5.39 5.64
CA ASP A 146 -17.41 5.63 6.75
C ASP A 146 -16.29 4.58 6.85
N GLU A 147 -16.39 3.47 6.12
CA GLU A 147 -15.38 2.42 6.10
C GLU A 147 -14.27 2.72 5.09
N ARG A 148 -13.01 2.63 5.55
CA ARG A 148 -11.85 2.97 4.75
C ARG A 148 -10.70 2.01 5.00
N TYR A 149 -10.01 1.63 3.92
CA TYR A 149 -8.83 0.77 3.97
C TYR A 149 -7.69 1.39 3.17
N LEU A 150 -6.46 1.06 3.54
CA LEU A 150 -5.26 1.45 2.81
C LEU A 150 -4.46 0.20 2.46
N LEU A 151 -4.24 -0.01 1.17
CA LEU A 151 -3.23 -0.91 0.66
C LEU A 151 -1.92 -0.14 0.52
N HIS A 152 -0.94 -0.54 1.31
CA HIS A 152 0.39 0.06 1.35
C HIS A 152 1.42 -0.95 0.84
N PHE A 153 2.27 -0.51 -0.08
CA PHE A 153 3.47 -1.22 -0.48
C PHE A 153 4.68 -0.36 -0.19
N SER A 154 5.71 -0.92 0.45
CA SER A 154 7.00 -0.25 0.58
C SER A 154 8.18 -1.20 0.47
N HIS A 155 9.33 -0.63 0.14
CA HIS A 155 10.63 -1.23 0.42
C HIS A 155 11.60 -0.16 0.92
N SER A 156 12.43 -0.52 1.89
CA SER A 156 13.56 0.30 2.35
C SER A 156 14.88 -0.40 2.04
N ASP A 157 15.90 0.40 1.74
CA ASP A 157 17.29 -0.05 1.60
C ASP A 157 17.96 -0.31 2.96
#